data_AF-A0A2G1DLB9-F1
#
_entry.id   AF-A0A2G1DLB9-F1
#
_cell.length_a   1.000
_cell.length_b   1.000
_cell.length_c   1.000
_cell.angle_alpha   90.00
_cell.angle_beta   90.00
_cell.angle_gamma   90.00
#
_symmetry.space_group_name_H-M   'P 1'
#
loop_
_entity.id
_entity.type
_entity.pdbx_description
1 polymer ?
#
loop_
_entity_poly.entity_id
_entity_poly.type
_entity_poly.pdbx_seq_one_letter_code
_entity_poly.pdbx_strand_id
1 'polypeptide(L)'
;MRLKLILLIFILPILLFAQNFKYENIVQTLPNSFKLGFKNYNETTHTTLLEFVPSNETVYNWSKMITTIIYHRNINMSAKGYIQYMASLWKKKCQNSFIKILDDGKENGYSYALLMAYCPKNKITNKDEYTYFKAIKGNDSFYSVQKAFSSKPNKQEVINTMKYLKKVFVCDKRLNNCPKIDK
;
A
#
# COMPACT_ATOMS: atom_id res chain seq x y z
N MET A 1 1.45 11.51 -66.92
CA MET A 1 0.50 11.71 -65.80
C MET A 1 1.14 11.21 -64.52
N ARG A 2 1.34 12.09 -63.51
CA ARG A 2 1.98 11.76 -62.23
C ARG A 2 0.93 11.22 -61.25
N LEU A 3 1.07 9.96 -60.82
CA LEU A 3 0.25 9.37 -59.76
C LEU A 3 0.91 9.70 -58.41
N LYS A 4 0.32 10.59 -57.62
CA LYS A 4 0.77 10.91 -56.25
C LYS A 4 0.20 9.87 -55.28
N LEU A 5 1.07 9.06 -54.68
CA LEU A 5 0.74 8.15 -53.59
C LEU A 5 0.54 8.98 -52.30
N ILE A 6 -0.69 9.09 -51.80
CA ILE A 6 -0.98 9.75 -50.52
C ILE A 6 -0.89 8.69 -49.43
N LEU A 7 0.17 8.77 -48.62
CA LEU A 7 0.37 7.93 -47.43
C LEU A 7 -0.56 8.45 -46.31
N LEU A 8 -1.67 7.76 -46.06
CA LEU A 8 -2.54 8.06 -44.92
C LEU A 8 -1.91 7.50 -43.64
N ILE A 9 -1.25 8.38 -42.87
CA ILE A 9 -0.75 8.06 -41.53
C ILE A 9 -1.95 8.11 -40.58
N PHE A 10 -2.49 6.95 -40.21
CA PHE A 10 -3.44 6.82 -39.11
C PHE A 10 -2.71 7.08 -37.78
N ILE A 11 -2.77 8.30 -37.28
CA ILE A 11 -2.37 8.63 -35.92
C ILE A 11 -3.44 8.05 -35.00
N LEU A 12 -3.21 6.85 -34.47
CA LEU A 12 -4.05 6.28 -33.42
C LEU A 12 -3.86 7.15 -32.16
N PRO A 13 -4.89 7.84 -31.65
CA PRO A 13 -4.73 8.62 -30.43
C PRO A 13 -4.48 7.65 -29.28
N ILE A 14 -3.28 7.71 -28.71
CA ILE A 14 -2.95 7.00 -27.47
C ILE A 14 -3.83 7.63 -26.39
N LEU A 15 -4.96 7.00 -26.09
CA LEU A 15 -5.78 7.32 -24.93
C LEU A 15 -4.97 6.99 -23.69
N LEU A 16 -4.23 7.98 -23.18
CA LEU A 16 -3.68 7.96 -21.84
C LEU A 16 -4.86 7.95 -20.87
N PHE A 17 -5.20 6.77 -20.35
CA PHE A 17 -6.16 6.63 -19.26
C PHE A 17 -5.56 7.25 -17.99
N ALA A 18 -5.79 8.55 -17.79
CA ALA A 18 -5.61 9.17 -16.49
C ALA A 18 -6.68 8.57 -15.55
N GLN A 19 -6.26 7.76 -14.58
CA GLN A 19 -7.15 7.36 -13.48
C GLN A 19 -7.50 8.61 -12.67
N ASN A 20 -8.65 9.20 -12.98
CA ASN A 20 -9.21 10.25 -12.15
C ASN A 20 -9.65 9.65 -10.82
N PHE A 21 -9.03 10.08 -9.71
CA PHE A 21 -9.60 9.85 -8.38
C PHE A 21 -11.06 10.30 -8.40
N LYS A 22 -12.02 9.42 -8.16
CA LYS A 22 -13.45 9.79 -8.28
C LYS A 22 -13.95 10.46 -6.99
N TYR A 23 -13.41 10.04 -5.83
CA TYR A 23 -13.78 10.50 -4.47
C TYR A 23 -12.58 10.38 -3.49
N GLU A 24 -12.78 9.78 -2.30
CA GLU A 24 -11.74 9.44 -1.35
C GLU A 24 -10.83 8.31 -1.88
N ASN A 25 -9.52 8.54 -1.85
CA ASN A 25 -8.51 7.62 -2.37
C ASN A 25 -7.25 7.65 -1.52
N ILE A 26 -6.59 6.50 -1.44
CA ILE A 26 -5.22 6.42 -0.93
C ILE A 26 -4.25 6.97 -1.99
N VAL A 27 -3.38 7.87 -1.57
CA VAL A 27 -2.25 8.35 -2.33
C VAL A 27 -1.01 7.64 -1.81
N GLN A 28 -0.40 6.85 -2.69
CA GLN A 28 0.75 6.00 -2.37
C GLN A 28 1.76 6.06 -3.51
N THR A 29 2.88 6.75 -3.29
CA THR A 29 4.01 6.74 -4.22
C THR A 29 4.93 5.59 -3.87
N LEU A 30 4.98 4.57 -4.74
CA LEU A 30 5.87 3.43 -4.56
C LEU A 30 7.33 3.83 -4.82
N PRO A 31 8.29 3.27 -4.08
CA PRO A 31 9.71 3.45 -4.44
C PRO A 31 9.98 2.85 -5.83
N ASN A 32 10.73 3.55 -6.68
CA ASN A 32 10.99 3.18 -8.09
C ASN A 32 11.56 1.75 -8.28
N SER A 33 12.14 1.17 -7.24
CA SER A 33 12.68 -0.18 -7.27
C SER A 33 11.63 -1.29 -7.10
N PHE A 34 10.35 -0.96 -6.94
CA PHE A 34 9.25 -1.91 -6.74
C PHE A 34 8.36 -2.02 -7.98
N LYS A 35 7.85 -3.23 -8.23
CA LYS A 35 6.81 -3.53 -9.23
C LYS A 35 5.59 -4.16 -8.56
N LEU A 36 4.43 -4.06 -9.20
CA LEU A 36 3.24 -4.83 -8.80
C LEU A 36 3.49 -6.32 -9.10
N GLY A 37 3.45 -7.14 -8.06
CA GLY A 37 3.63 -8.59 -8.15
C GLY A 37 2.32 -9.36 -8.05
N PHE A 38 1.33 -8.82 -7.33
CA PHE A 38 0.01 -9.45 -7.18
C PHE A 38 -1.08 -8.39 -6.99
N LYS A 39 -2.26 -8.65 -7.57
CA LYS A 39 -3.47 -7.86 -7.39
C LYS A 39 -4.67 -8.79 -7.31
N ASN A 40 -5.50 -8.60 -6.30
CA ASN A 40 -6.77 -9.30 -6.17
C ASN A 40 -7.86 -8.35 -5.68
N TYR A 41 -9.09 -8.59 -6.10
CA TYR A 41 -10.28 -7.95 -5.56
C TYR A 41 -11.24 -9.04 -5.08
N ASN A 42 -11.62 -8.97 -3.81
CA ASN A 42 -12.60 -9.87 -3.21
C ASN A 42 -13.96 -9.17 -3.22
N GLU A 43 -14.89 -9.68 -4.02
CA GLU A 43 -16.25 -9.14 -4.14
C GLU A 43 -17.04 -9.25 -2.84
N THR A 44 -16.94 -10.37 -2.12
CA THR A 44 -17.69 -10.60 -0.88
C THR A 44 -17.30 -9.63 0.22
N THR A 45 -16.01 -9.32 0.35
CA THR A 45 -15.50 -8.40 1.38
C THR A 45 -15.25 -6.99 0.85
N HIS A 46 -15.54 -6.73 -0.43
CA HIS A 46 -15.23 -5.48 -1.12
C HIS A 46 -13.81 -4.98 -0.84
N THR A 47 -12.84 -5.88 -0.91
CA THR A 47 -11.45 -5.59 -0.52
C THR A 47 -10.51 -5.73 -1.71
N THR A 48 -9.70 -4.71 -1.98
CA THR A 48 -8.57 -4.80 -2.92
C THR A 48 -7.29 -5.11 -2.16
N LEU A 49 -6.55 -6.11 -2.61
CA LEU A 49 -5.21 -6.46 -2.13
C LEU A 49 -4.21 -6.23 -3.27
N LEU A 50 -3.16 -5.46 -2.98
CA LEU A 50 -2.04 -5.20 -3.88
C LEU A 50 -0.75 -5.59 -3.16
N GLU A 51 0.13 -6.31 -3.85
CA GLU A 51 1.46 -6.64 -3.34
C GLU A 51 2.52 -6.18 -4.33
N PHE A 52 3.52 -5.49 -3.81
CA PHE A 52 4.63 -4.97 -4.57
C PHE A 52 5.94 -5.53 -4.01
N VAL A 53 6.82 -5.94 -4.90
CA VAL A 53 8.14 -6.51 -4.58
C VAL A 53 9.21 -5.80 -5.41
N PRO A 54 10.50 -5.87 -5.03
CA PRO A 54 11.59 -5.42 -5.86
C PRO A 54 11.46 -5.92 -7.31
N SER A 55 11.85 -5.09 -8.28
CA SER A 55 11.61 -5.35 -9.69
C SER A 55 12.19 -6.69 -10.19
N ASN A 56 13.25 -7.19 -9.57
CA ASN A 56 13.91 -8.46 -9.85
C ASN A 56 13.41 -9.64 -8.98
N GLU A 57 12.37 -9.45 -8.16
CA GLU A 57 11.84 -10.46 -7.24
C GLU A 57 10.41 -10.89 -7.60
N THR A 58 9.86 -11.87 -6.86
CA THR A 58 8.48 -12.36 -6.98
C THR A 58 7.77 -12.35 -5.63
N VAL A 59 6.44 -12.42 -5.63
CA VAL A 59 5.66 -12.49 -4.37
C VAL A 59 5.91 -13.79 -3.58
N TYR A 60 6.48 -14.82 -4.20
CA TYR A 60 6.86 -16.07 -3.53
C TYR A 60 8.29 -16.05 -2.99
N ASN A 61 9.17 -15.25 -3.59
CA ASN A 61 10.56 -15.10 -3.15
C ASN A 61 10.93 -13.61 -3.17
N TRP A 62 10.74 -12.97 -2.02
CA TRP A 62 10.99 -11.56 -1.82
C TRP A 62 11.91 -11.32 -0.62
N SER A 63 12.74 -10.29 -0.71
CA SER A 63 13.50 -9.74 0.41
C SER A 63 12.72 -8.63 1.10
N LYS A 64 11.93 -7.87 0.32
CA LYS A 64 11.11 -6.75 0.81
C LYS A 64 9.76 -6.78 0.11
N MET A 65 8.68 -6.51 0.83
CA MET A 65 7.34 -6.43 0.25
C MET A 65 6.63 -5.15 0.71
N ILE A 66 5.79 -4.58 -0.15
CA ILE A 66 4.77 -3.61 0.23
C ILE A 66 3.42 -4.25 -0.03
N THR A 67 2.54 -4.25 0.96
CA THR A 67 1.17 -4.75 0.81
C THR A 67 0.21 -3.62 1.08
N THR A 68 -0.72 -3.37 0.15
CA THR A 68 -1.80 -2.40 0.32
C THR A 68 -3.12 -3.14 0.32
N ILE A 69 -3.91 -2.92 1.36
CA ILE A 69 -5.28 -3.43 1.47
C ILE A 69 -6.23 -2.23 1.55
N ILE A 70 -7.21 -2.22 0.65
CA ILE A 70 -8.27 -1.20 0.59
C ILE A 70 -9.60 -1.90 0.87
N TYR A 71 -10.26 -1.54 1.96
CA TYR A 71 -11.62 -1.98 2.28
C TYR A 71 -12.59 -0.91 1.78
N HIS A 72 -13.21 -1.13 0.62
CA HIS A 72 -13.99 -0.12 -0.12
C HIS A 72 -15.31 0.30 0.56
N ARG A 73 -15.77 -0.47 1.55
CA ARG A 73 -16.98 -0.17 2.34
C ARG A 73 -16.68 0.17 3.79
N ASN A 74 -15.44 0.59 4.04
CA ASN A 74 -14.91 0.81 5.37
C ASN A 74 -15.00 -0.48 6.24
N ILE A 75 -14.49 -0.41 7.46
CA ILE A 75 -14.67 -1.46 8.47
C ILE A 75 -15.17 -0.82 9.77
N ASN A 76 -15.89 -1.58 10.59
CA ASN A 76 -16.36 -1.10 11.89
C ASN A 76 -15.23 -1.15 12.94
N MET A 77 -14.16 -0.40 12.67
CA MET A 77 -12.97 -0.32 13.52
C MET A 77 -12.29 1.04 13.35
N SER A 78 -11.69 1.54 14.43
CA SER A 78 -10.78 2.69 14.36
C SER A 78 -9.42 2.24 13.83
N ALA A 79 -8.59 3.18 13.33
CA ALA A 79 -7.24 2.87 12.89
C ALA A 79 -6.40 2.23 14.03
N LYS A 80 -6.51 2.77 15.25
CA LYS A 80 -5.87 2.23 16.44
C LYS A 80 -6.38 0.82 16.79
N GLY A 81 -7.69 0.62 16.75
CA GLY A 81 -8.30 -0.69 16.98
C GLY A 81 -7.81 -1.74 15.98
N TYR A 82 -7.64 -1.36 14.71
CA TYR A 82 -7.10 -2.24 13.68
C TYR A 82 -5.65 -2.63 13.95
N ILE A 83 -4.82 -1.67 14.30
CA ILE A 83 -3.41 -1.93 14.67
C ILE A 83 -3.33 -2.84 15.91
N GLN A 84 -4.20 -2.66 16.91
CA GLN A 84 -4.28 -3.56 18.08
C GLN A 84 -4.76 -4.97 17.70
N TYR A 85 -5.73 -5.08 16.79
CA TYR A 85 -6.19 -6.35 16.25
C TYR A 85 -5.06 -7.07 15.50
N MET A 86 -4.31 -6.36 14.65
CA MET A 86 -3.16 -6.91 13.94
C MET A 86 -2.05 -7.38 14.89
N ALA A 87 -1.78 -6.61 15.96
CA ALA A 87 -0.86 -7.01 17.02
C ALA A 87 -1.27 -8.33 17.69
N SER A 88 -2.57 -8.48 18.00
CA SER A 88 -3.14 -9.73 18.55
C SER A 88 -2.96 -10.90 17.58
N LEU A 89 -3.29 -10.71 16.30
CA LEU A 89 -3.11 -11.75 15.27
C LEU A 89 -1.66 -12.18 15.13
N TRP A 90 -0.71 -11.24 15.15
CA TRP A 90 0.71 -11.54 15.08
C TRP A 90 1.19 -12.36 16.28
N LYS A 91 0.81 -11.96 17.50
CA LYS A 91 1.13 -12.70 18.73
C LYS A 91 0.59 -14.14 18.69
N LYS A 92 -0.63 -14.31 18.17
CA LYS A 92 -1.26 -15.64 18.04
C LYS A 92 -0.58 -16.51 16.97
N LYS A 93 -0.18 -15.93 15.85
CA LYS A 93 0.34 -16.69 14.69
C LYS A 93 1.85 -16.92 14.74
N CYS A 94 2.60 -16.07 15.45
CA CYS A 94 4.05 -16.11 15.51
C CYS A 94 4.55 -16.14 16.95
N GLN A 95 5.05 -17.30 17.36
CA GLN A 95 5.66 -17.51 18.67
C GLN A 95 6.89 -16.60 18.84
N ASN A 96 7.07 -16.05 20.04
CA ASN A 96 8.15 -15.11 20.37
C ASN A 96 8.16 -13.85 19.48
N SER A 97 7.00 -13.47 18.92
CA SER A 97 6.86 -12.21 18.21
C SER A 97 7.02 -11.02 19.14
N PHE A 98 7.54 -9.92 18.58
CA PHE A 98 7.64 -8.64 19.25
C PHE A 98 6.76 -7.62 18.52
N ILE A 99 6.02 -6.81 19.27
CA ILE A 99 5.14 -5.78 18.71
C ILE A 99 5.40 -4.47 19.43
N LYS A 100 5.50 -3.38 18.66
CA LYS A 100 5.60 -2.02 19.17
C LYS A 100 4.62 -1.12 18.45
N ILE A 101 3.69 -0.52 19.17
CA ILE A 101 2.89 0.61 18.66
C ILE A 101 3.85 1.79 18.54
N LEU A 102 3.92 2.38 17.35
CA LEU A 102 4.87 3.45 17.06
C LEU A 102 4.26 4.83 17.23
N ASP A 103 3.01 5.00 16.78
CA ASP A 103 2.34 6.29 16.73
C ASP A 103 0.83 6.11 16.43
N ASP A 104 0.02 7.09 16.80
CA ASP A 104 -1.38 7.22 16.37
C ASP A 104 -1.84 8.68 16.45
N GLY A 105 -2.74 9.09 15.56
CA GLY A 105 -3.13 10.50 15.47
C GLY A 105 -4.05 10.81 14.30
N LYS A 106 -3.96 12.03 13.78
CA LYS A 106 -4.68 12.48 12.59
C LYS A 106 -3.73 13.07 11.54
N GLU A 107 -3.96 12.74 10.28
CA GLU A 107 -3.28 13.30 9.11
C GLU A 107 -4.33 13.68 8.07
N ASN A 108 -4.30 14.93 7.58
CA ASN A 108 -5.26 15.45 6.60
C ASN A 108 -6.74 15.25 6.98
N GLY A 109 -7.05 15.28 8.29
CA GLY A 109 -8.40 15.07 8.82
C GLY A 109 -8.76 13.61 9.10
N TYR A 110 -7.93 12.65 8.70
CA TYR A 110 -8.17 11.22 8.87
C TYR A 110 -7.37 10.63 10.02
N SER A 111 -7.99 9.76 10.81
CA SER A 111 -7.29 9.07 11.89
C SER A 111 -6.36 7.99 11.33
N TYR A 112 -5.12 7.94 11.84
CA TYR A 112 -4.14 6.91 11.48
C TYR A 112 -3.54 6.24 12.72
N ALA A 113 -2.94 5.07 12.52
CA ALA A 113 -2.11 4.40 13.53
C ALA A 113 -0.98 3.62 12.85
N LEU A 114 0.16 3.54 13.55
CA LEU A 114 1.39 2.88 13.11
C LEU A 114 1.82 1.81 14.13
N LEU A 115 2.22 0.64 13.64
CA LEU A 115 2.89 -0.38 14.46
C LEU A 115 4.08 -0.98 13.71
N MET A 116 5.04 -1.49 14.49
CA MET A 116 6.08 -2.40 14.03
C MET A 116 5.87 -3.75 14.67
N ALA A 117 6.02 -4.80 13.86
CA ALA A 117 5.91 -6.18 14.27
C ALA A 117 7.13 -6.97 13.80
N TYR A 118 7.61 -7.86 14.67
CA TYR A 118 8.69 -8.79 14.39
C TYR A 118 8.25 -10.22 14.69
N CYS A 119 8.56 -11.12 13.77
CA CYS A 119 8.24 -12.53 13.80
C CYS A 119 9.52 -13.32 13.50
N PRO A 120 10.09 -14.05 14.46
CA PRO A 120 11.33 -14.80 14.24
C PRO A 120 11.17 -15.94 13.22
N LYS A 121 9.95 -16.43 13.01
CA LYS A 121 9.71 -17.50 12.04
C LYS A 121 8.32 -17.38 11.45
N ASN A 122 8.22 -16.70 10.31
CA ASN A 122 6.98 -16.65 9.55
C ASN A 122 6.70 -18.05 8.97
N LYS A 123 5.46 -18.56 9.13
CA LYS A 123 5.09 -19.92 8.70
C LYS A 123 5.07 -20.12 7.18
N ILE A 124 4.91 -19.04 6.41
CA ILE A 124 4.84 -19.07 4.94
C ILE A 124 6.25 -19.03 4.35
N THR A 125 7.08 -18.07 4.78
CA THR A 125 8.43 -17.89 4.21
C THR A 125 9.50 -18.71 4.93
N ASN A 126 9.19 -19.22 6.13
CA ASN A 126 10.12 -19.89 7.04
C ASN A 126 11.34 -19.02 7.43
N LYS A 127 11.21 -17.69 7.32
CA LYS A 127 12.24 -16.68 7.60
C LYS A 127 11.80 -15.72 8.70
N ASP A 128 12.75 -14.98 9.24
CA ASP A 128 12.49 -13.77 10.04
C ASP A 128 11.64 -12.78 9.22
N GLU A 129 10.68 -12.14 9.87
CA GLU A 129 9.90 -11.08 9.25
C GLU A 129 9.78 -9.85 10.15
N TYR A 130 10.12 -8.69 9.59
CA TYR A 130 9.91 -7.38 10.20
C TYR A 130 8.90 -6.61 9.36
N THR A 131 7.79 -6.19 9.96
CA THR A 131 6.70 -5.54 9.23
C THR A 131 6.25 -4.27 9.92
N TYR A 132 6.17 -3.19 9.16
CA TYR A 132 5.69 -1.88 9.59
C TYR A 132 4.32 -1.64 8.96
N PHE A 133 3.31 -1.42 9.78
CA PHE A 133 1.94 -1.18 9.33
C PHE A 133 1.58 0.28 9.52
N LYS A 134 0.85 0.83 8.55
CA LYS A 134 0.06 2.05 8.68
C LYS A 134 -1.39 1.73 8.37
N ALA A 135 -2.28 2.03 9.30
CA ALA A 135 -3.72 1.99 9.09
C ALA A 135 -4.26 3.41 9.02
N ILE A 136 -5.18 3.68 8.09
CA ILE A 136 -5.85 4.99 7.95
C ILE A 136 -7.36 4.73 7.84
N LYS A 137 -8.12 5.37 8.73
CA LYS A 137 -9.58 5.35 8.71
C LYS A 137 -10.06 6.53 7.86
N GLY A 138 -10.46 6.23 6.64
CA GLY A 138 -11.16 7.17 5.76
C GLY A 138 -12.64 7.29 6.12
N ASN A 139 -13.34 8.21 5.45
CA ASN A 139 -14.79 8.37 5.54
C ASN A 139 -15.49 7.27 4.75
N ASP A 140 -15.02 7.01 3.53
CA ASP A 140 -15.65 6.04 2.62
C ASP A 140 -15.00 4.65 2.77
N SER A 141 -13.69 4.62 2.97
CA SER A 141 -12.90 3.38 2.95
C SER A 141 -11.96 3.26 4.15
N PHE A 142 -11.48 2.03 4.38
CA PHE A 142 -10.39 1.80 5.31
C PHE A 142 -9.16 1.37 4.52
N TYR A 143 -7.99 1.87 4.93
CA TYR A 143 -6.73 1.63 4.23
C TYR A 143 -5.70 1.03 5.18
N SER A 144 -4.98 0.02 4.72
CA SER A 144 -3.86 -0.60 5.43
C SER A 144 -2.69 -0.75 4.47
N VAL A 145 -1.54 -0.18 4.82
CA VAL A 145 -0.30 -0.30 4.07
C VAL A 145 0.76 -0.92 4.96
N GLN A 146 1.47 -1.90 4.44
CA GLN A 146 2.48 -2.66 5.15
C GLN A 146 3.79 -2.59 4.37
N LYS A 147 4.91 -2.46 5.09
CA LYS A 147 6.25 -2.67 4.54
C LYS A 147 6.92 -3.79 5.32
N ALA A 148 7.15 -4.92 4.65
CA ALA A 148 7.77 -6.10 5.23
C ALA A 148 9.19 -6.33 4.71
N PHE A 149 10.01 -6.96 5.55
CA PHE A 149 11.36 -7.43 5.27
C PHE A 149 11.48 -8.88 5.69
N SER A 150 12.00 -9.75 4.82
CA SER A 150 12.22 -11.19 5.11
C SER A 150 13.53 -11.46 5.86
N SER A 151 14.07 -10.41 6.50
CA SER A 151 15.30 -10.40 7.30
C SER A 151 15.34 -9.10 8.10
N LYS A 152 16.27 -8.98 9.05
CA LYS A 152 16.42 -7.78 9.87
C LYS A 152 16.80 -6.56 9.01
N PRO A 153 15.98 -5.50 8.97
CA PRO A 153 16.32 -4.29 8.22
C PRO A 153 17.45 -3.52 8.92
N ASN A 154 18.30 -2.89 8.12
CA ASN A 154 19.31 -1.97 8.64
C ASN A 154 18.69 -0.60 9.01
N LYS A 155 19.45 0.24 9.71
CA LYS A 155 18.97 1.57 10.18
C LYS A 155 18.43 2.44 9.05
N GLN A 156 19.07 2.45 7.88
CA GLN A 156 18.65 3.27 6.75
C GLN A 156 17.33 2.76 6.15
N GLU A 157 17.14 1.45 6.10
CA GLU A 157 15.89 0.84 5.65
C GLU A 157 14.72 1.17 6.56
N VAL A 158 14.95 1.17 7.88
CA VAL A 158 13.93 1.62 8.85
C VAL A 158 13.58 3.09 8.62
N ILE A 159 14.57 3.97 8.50
CA ILE A 159 14.33 5.40 8.23
C ILE A 159 13.55 5.60 6.92
N ASN A 160 13.94 4.92 5.85
CA ASN A 160 13.27 5.01 4.56
C ASN A 160 11.83 4.49 4.63
N THR A 161 11.59 3.42 5.40
CA THR A 161 10.26 2.87 5.64
C THR A 161 9.37 3.86 6.36
N MET A 162 9.86 4.51 7.42
CA MET A 162 9.08 5.52 8.15
C MET A 162 8.79 6.75 7.28
N LYS A 163 9.77 7.21 6.49
CA LYS A 163 9.56 8.30 5.51
C LYS A 163 8.51 7.92 4.46
N TYR A 164 8.57 6.69 3.96
CA TYR A 164 7.61 6.18 2.99
C TYR A 164 6.20 6.12 3.57
N LEU A 165 6.01 5.49 4.74
CA LEU A 165 4.69 5.39 5.39
C LEU A 165 4.13 6.76 5.75
N LYS A 166 4.96 7.74 6.13
CA LYS A 166 4.54 9.13 6.35
C LYS A 166 3.99 9.80 5.07
N LYS A 167 4.52 9.44 3.90
CA LYS A 167 4.06 9.96 2.60
C LYS A 167 2.84 9.24 2.04
N VAL A 168 2.41 8.14 2.65
CA VAL A 168 1.13 7.49 2.32
C VAL A 168 0.01 8.24 3.04
N PHE A 169 -0.94 8.81 2.32
CA PHE A 169 -2.05 9.55 2.91
C PHE A 169 -3.35 9.28 2.17
N VAL A 170 -4.47 9.68 2.77
CA VAL A 170 -5.78 9.67 2.12
C VAL A 170 -6.12 11.10 1.70
N CYS A 171 -6.65 11.22 0.49
CA CYS A 171 -7.22 12.46 -0.02
C CYS A 171 -8.62 12.21 -0.53
N ASP A 172 -9.42 13.27 -0.62
CA ASP A 172 -10.77 13.28 -1.12
C ASP A 172 -10.98 14.51 -2.01
N LYS A 173 -11.34 14.25 -3.27
CA LYS A 173 -11.63 15.33 -4.22
C LYS A 173 -12.80 16.20 -3.78
N ARG A 174 -13.76 15.68 -3.02
CA ARG A 174 -14.88 16.46 -2.46
C ARG A 174 -14.40 17.55 -1.49
N LEU A 175 -13.22 17.36 -0.90
CA LEU A 175 -12.58 18.27 0.05
C LEU A 175 -11.44 19.07 -0.58
N ASN A 176 -11.21 18.97 -1.90
CA ASN A 176 -10.12 19.64 -2.63
C ASN A 176 -8.71 19.45 -2.01
N ASN A 177 -8.47 18.33 -1.32
CA ASN A 177 -7.18 18.04 -0.66
C ASN A 177 -6.34 16.96 -1.39
N CYS A 178 -6.78 16.53 -2.58
CA CYS A 178 -6.00 15.64 -3.43
C CYS A 178 -4.91 16.39 -4.20
N PRO A 179 -3.74 15.76 -4.43
CA PRO A 179 -2.74 16.29 -5.36
C PRO A 179 -3.37 16.58 -6.72
N LYS A 180 -3.00 17.71 -7.32
CA LYS A 180 -3.30 17.95 -8.73
C LYS A 180 -2.46 16.96 -9.53
N ILE A 181 -3.12 16.12 -10.32
CA ILE A 181 -2.42 15.31 -11.31
C ILE A 181 -2.18 16.25 -12.48
N ASP A 182 -0.93 16.69 -12.66
CA ASP A 182 -0.55 17.43 -13.86
C ASP A 182 -0.82 16.55 -15.08
N LYS A 183 -1.62 17.07 -16.01
CA LYS A 183 -2.03 16.40 -17.24
C LYS A 183 -0.95 16.48 -18.31
#